data_AF-A0A7K1SSL8-F1
#
_entry.id   AF-A0A7K1SSL8-F1
#
_cell.length_a   1.000
_cell.length_b   1.000
_cell.length_c   1.000
_cell.angle_alpha   90.00
_cell.angle_beta   90.00
_cell.angle_gamma   90.00
#
_symmetry.space_group_name_H-M   'P 1'
#
loop_
_entity.id
_entity.type
_entity.pdbx_description
1 polymer ?
#
loop_
_entity_poly.entity_id
_entity_poly.type
_entity_poly.pdbx_seq_one_letter_code
_entity_poly.pdbx_strand_id
1 'polypeptide(L)' 'MNNYIKYSGLGFQMIIIIGVFSFAGYKIDSALHHQTQWVTAVLSLVGVFVSLYIILKSLKD' A
#
# COMPACT_ATOMS: atom_id res chain seq x y z
N MET A 1 7.02 -17.84 -21.68
CA MET A 1 6.53 -16.56 -22.23
C MET A 1 5.45 -15.88 -21.35
N ASN A 2 5.21 -16.27 -20.09
CA ASN A 2 4.03 -15.81 -19.33
C ASN A 2 4.33 -15.11 -17.97
N ASN A 3 5.59 -14.97 -17.56
CA ASN A 3 5.91 -14.40 -16.24
C ASN A 3 5.94 -12.85 -16.26
N TYR A 4 6.38 -12.21 -17.34
CA TYR A 4 6.45 -10.75 -17.44
C TYR A 4 5.09 -10.06 -17.33
N ILE A 5 4.05 -10.65 -17.94
CA ILE A 5 2.67 -10.13 -17.82
C ILE A 5 2.15 -10.31 -16.39
N LYS A 6 2.51 -11.43 -15.74
CA LYS A 6 2.16 -11.72 -14.34
C LYS A 6 2.80 -10.71 -13.37
N TYR A 7 4.08 -10.35 -13.59
CA TYR A 7 4.77 -9.33 -12.79
C TYR A 7 4.21 -7.92 -13.03
N SER A 8 3.84 -7.60 -14.27
CA SER A 8 3.19 -6.31 -14.60
C SER A 8 1.82 -6.16 -13.94
N GLY A 9 1.01 -7.23 -13.92
CA GLY A 9 -0.27 -7.27 -13.22
C GLY A 9 -0.15 -7.19 -11.69
N LEU A 10 0.87 -7.85 -11.12
CA LEU A 10 1.16 -7.79 -9.68
C LEU A 10 1.59 -6.38 -9.24
N GLY A 11 2.45 -5.71 -10.00
CA GLY A 11 2.85 -4.33 -9.70
C GLY A 11 1.65 -3.37 -9.70
N PHE A 12 0.73 -3.54 -10.65
CA PHE A 12 -0.51 -2.75 -10.71
C PHE A 12 -1.40 -2.99 -9.48
N GLN A 13 -1.55 -4.26 -9.07
CA GLN A 13 -2.31 -4.63 -7.88
C GLN A 13 -1.75 -3.98 -6.60
N MET A 14 -0.42 -3.87 -6.48
CA MET A 14 0.16 -3.20 -5.33
C MET A 14 0.01 -1.69 -5.33
N ILE A 15 0.12 -1.04 -6.50
CA ILE A 15 -0.08 0.40 -6.61
C ILE A 15 -1.50 0.74 -6.15
N ILE A 16 -2.47 -0.11 -6.49
CA ILE A 16 -3.84 -0.01 -5.99
C ILE A 16 -3.88 -0.17 -4.47
N ILE A 17 -3.24 -1.20 -3.90
CA ILE A 17 -3.24 -1.44 -2.44
C ILE A 17 -2.60 -0.26 -1.69
N ILE A 18 -1.42 0.20 -2.12
CA ILE A 18 -0.70 1.33 -1.53
C ILE A 18 -1.54 2.60 -1.66
N GLY A 19 -2.12 2.86 -2.83
CA GLY A 19 -2.96 4.03 -3.08
C GLY A 19 -4.20 4.05 -2.18
N VAL A 20 -4.90 2.92 -2.04
CA VAL A 20 -6.06 2.77 -1.16
C VAL A 20 -5.66 2.97 0.30
N PHE A 21 -4.57 2.35 0.75
CA PHE A 21 -4.12 2.45 2.14
C PHE A 21 -3.64 3.86 2.50
N SER A 22 -2.92 4.51 1.58
CA SER A 22 -2.46 5.89 1.71
C SER A 22 -3.63 6.88 1.73
N PHE A 23 -4.62 6.70 0.84
CA PHE A 23 -5.81 7.55 0.80
C PHE A 23 -6.73 7.34 2.00
N ALA A 24 -6.86 6.10 2.47
CA ALA A 24 -7.56 5.79 3.72
C ALA A 24 -6.88 6.45 4.92
N GLY A 25 -5.55 6.44 4.98
CA GLY A 25 -4.77 7.12 6.02
C GLY A 25 -4.98 8.62 6.00
N TYR A 26 -4.86 9.22 4.82
CA TYR A 26 -5.10 10.64 4.62
C TYR A 26 -6.51 11.06 5.04
N LYS A 27 -7.54 10.26 4.68
CA LYS A 27 -8.93 10.55 5.04
C LYS A 27 -9.17 10.40 6.55
N ILE A 28 -8.58 9.40 7.19
CA ILE A 28 -8.66 9.20 8.64
C ILE A 28 -8.01 10.37 9.35
N ASP A 29 -6.81 10.77 8.93
CA ASP A 29 -6.03 11.85 9.55
C ASP A 29 -6.71 13.22 9.37
N SER A 30 -7.32 13.45 8.19
CA SER A 30 -8.13 14.63 7.91
C SER A 30 -9.44 14.65 8.70
N ALA A 31 -10.12 13.50 8.85
CA ALA A 31 -11.32 13.38 9.69
C ALA A 31 -10.99 13.57 11.18
N LEU A 32 -9.78 13.22 11.60
CA LEU A 32 -9.35 13.32 12.99
C LEU A 32 -8.93 14.75 13.38
N HIS A 33 -8.77 15.71 12.47
CA HIS A 33 -8.40 17.11 12.78
C HIS A 33 -7.16 17.25 13.70
N HIS A 34 -6.29 16.24 13.75
CA HIS A 34 -5.09 16.31 14.55
C HIS A 34 -4.06 17.15 13.78
N GLN A 35 -3.57 18.24 14.37
CA GLN A 35 -2.51 19.08 13.77
C GLN A 35 -1.23 18.28 13.44
N THR A 36 -1.09 17.07 13.96
CA THR A 36 0.08 16.21 13.77
C THR A 36 -0.36 14.91 13.10
N GLN A 37 0.10 14.69 11.86
CA GLN A 37 -0.34 13.62 10.95
C GLN A 37 0.22 12.22 11.31
N TRP A 38 0.23 11.87 12.59
CA TRP A 38 0.86 10.63 13.08
C TRP A 38 0.07 9.39 12.63
N VAL A 39 -1.23 9.52 12.44
CA VAL A 39 -2.07 8.40 11.98
C VAL A 39 -1.80 8.11 10.52
N THR A 40 -1.68 9.14 9.66
CA THR A 40 -1.20 8.94 8.29
C THR A 40 0.19 8.34 8.26
N ALA A 41 1.11 8.81 9.12
CA ALA A 41 2.49 8.31 9.14
C ALA A 41 2.54 6.81 9.48
N VAL A 42 1.87 6.38 10.55
CA VAL A 42 1.82 4.98 10.96
C VAL A 42 1.06 4.14 9.93
N LEU A 43 -0.09 4.62 9.44
CA LEU A 43 -0.88 3.87 8.47
C LEU A 43 -0.16 3.73 7.12
N SER A 44 0.52 4.78 6.66
CA SER A 44 1.34 4.74 5.45
C SER A 44 2.53 3.79 5.62
N LEU A 45 3.21 3.82 6.77
CA LEU A 45 4.30 2.89 7.09
C LEU A 45 3.82 1.43 7.06
N VAL A 46 2.68 1.14 7.70
CA VAL A 46 2.06 -0.19 7.69
C VAL A 46 1.63 -0.59 6.28
N GLY A 47 1.05 0.33 5.50
CA GLY A 47 0.65 0.09 4.11
C GLY A 47 1.84 -0.27 3.21
N VAL A 48 2.98 0.40 3.40
CA VAL A 48 4.23 0.08 2.70
C VAL A 48 4.73 -1.31 3.10
N PHE A 49 4.76 -1.64 4.39
CA PHE A 49 5.16 -2.97 4.87
C PHE A 49 4.27 -4.09 4.34
N VAL A 50 2.95 -3.89 4.36
CA VAL A 50 1.97 -4.87 3.85
C VAL A 50 2.12 -5.05 2.35
N SER A 51 2.29 -3.96 1.60
CA SER A 51 2.49 -4.04 0.14
C SER A 51 3.78 -4.76 -0.24
N LEU A 52 4.87 -4.47 0.50
CA LEU A 52 6.14 -5.14 0.31
C LEU A 52 6.04 -6.64 0.63
N TYR A 53 5.33 -7.00 1.70
CA TYR A 53 5.10 -8.40 2.06
C TYR A 53 4.28 -9.15 1.00
N ILE A 54 3.23 -8.51 0.46
CA ILE A 54 2.40 -9.08 -0.61
C ILE A 54 3.23 -9.34 -1.87
N ILE A 55 4.10 -8.41 -2.30
CA ILE A 55 5.07 -8.68 -3.38
C ILE A 55 5.87 -9.91 -3.05
N LEU A 56 6.57 -9.88 -1.91
CA LEU A 56 7.62 -10.85 -1.64
C LEU A 56 7.03 -12.26 -1.57
N LYS A 57 5.80 -12.37 -1.07
CA LYS A 57 5.01 -13.59 -1.12
C LYS A 57 4.62 -13.97 -2.55
N SER A 58 4.05 -13.06 -3.34
CA SER A 58 3.69 -13.30 -4.75
C SER A 58 4.86 -13.58 -5.69
N LEU A 59 6.08 -13.19 -5.33
CA LEU A 59 7.31 -13.51 -6.07
C LEU A 59 7.88 -14.89 -5.68
N LYS A 60 7.57 -15.36 -4.47
CA LYS A 60 8.08 -16.63 -3.92
C LYS A 60 7.19 -17.83 -4.31
N ASP A 61 5.92 -17.57 -4.62
CA ASP A 61 4.98 -18.49 -5.26
C ASP A 61 5.09 -18.44 -6.80
#